data_AF-A0A257JC93-F1
#
_entry.id   AF-A0A257JC93-F1
#
_cell.length_a   1.000
_cell.length_b   1.000
_cell.length_c   1.000
_cell.angle_alpha   90.00
_cell.angle_beta   90.00
_cell.angle_gamma   90.00
#
_symmetry.space_group_name_H-M   'P 1'
#
loop_
_entity.id
_entity.type
_entity.pdbx_description
1 polymer ?
#
loop_
_entity_poly.entity_id
_entity_poly.type
_entity_poly.pdbx_seq_one_letter_code
_entity_poly.pdbx_strand_id
1 'polypeptide(L)'
;MGDTLKHAGLKKPNTGILKIDIEGYEWEVFDNAKDDELARFTQVVVEMHDMGRCKEDAYLLRCKRVMQKLSKHFGVYHVHANNWSPLVEVSGVWFPETLEVSFAS
;
A
#
# COMPACT_ATOMS: atom_id res chain seq x y z
N MET A 1 1.73 -12.06 -4.15
CA MET A 1 0.53 -11.60 -4.91
C MET A 1 0.12 -12.60 -5.99
N GLY A 2 1.02 -13.04 -6.86
CA GLY A 2 0.70 -13.93 -7.99
C GLY A 2 -0.10 -15.19 -7.68
N ASP A 3 0.25 -15.96 -6.64
CA ASP A 3 -0.53 -17.17 -6.32
C ASP A 3 -1.92 -16.85 -5.78
N THR A 4 -2.08 -15.79 -4.97
CA THR A 4 -3.39 -15.30 -4.53
C THR A 4 -4.28 -14.92 -5.71
N LEU A 5 -3.72 -14.22 -6.72
CA LEU A 5 -4.44 -13.84 -7.93
C LEU A 5 -4.91 -15.05 -8.75
N LYS A 6 -4.11 -16.12 -8.82
CA LYS A 6 -4.50 -17.36 -9.49
C LYS A 6 -5.71 -18.01 -8.79
N HIS A 7 -5.68 -18.09 -7.46
CA HIS A 7 -6.78 -18.65 -6.68
C HIS A 7 -8.06 -17.81 -6.78
N ALA A 8 -7.93 -16.47 -6.81
CA ALA A 8 -9.05 -15.56 -6.99
C ALA A 8 -9.65 -15.58 -8.41
N GLY A 9 -8.98 -16.20 -9.39
CA GLY A 9 -9.45 -16.24 -10.78
C GLY A 9 -9.41 -14.90 -11.52
N LEU A 10 -8.80 -13.87 -10.94
CA LEU A 10 -8.66 -12.54 -11.54
C LEU A 10 -7.60 -12.59 -12.64
N LYS A 11 -8.01 -12.72 -13.90
CA LYS A 11 -7.10 -12.82 -15.07
C LYS A 11 -7.07 -11.58 -15.96
N LYS A 12 -8.08 -10.71 -15.86
CA LYS A 12 -8.27 -9.54 -16.72
C LYS A 12 -7.95 -8.25 -15.94
N PRO A 13 -7.50 -7.19 -16.63
CA PRO A 13 -7.33 -5.88 -16.00
C PRO A 13 -8.67 -5.33 -15.51
N ASN A 14 -8.65 -4.47 -14.49
CA ASN A 14 -9.80 -3.71 -14.00
C ASN A 14 -11.04 -4.58 -13.65
N THR A 15 -10.83 -5.72 -12.98
CA THR A 15 -11.92 -6.65 -12.59
C THR A 15 -12.06 -6.85 -11.09
N GLY A 16 -11.06 -6.46 -10.30
CA GLY A 16 -11.04 -6.68 -8.86
C GLY A 16 -11.00 -5.40 -8.03
N ILE A 17 -11.24 -5.58 -6.73
CA ILE A 17 -10.88 -4.65 -5.67
C ILE A 17 -9.91 -5.39 -4.77
N LEU A 18 -8.77 -4.77 -4.45
CA LEU A 18 -7.77 -5.33 -3.55
C LEU A 18 -7.94 -4.70 -2.16
N LYS A 19 -8.15 -5.52 -1.13
CA LYS A 19 -7.91 -5.12 0.26
C LYS A 19 -6.62 -5.79 0.73
N ILE A 20 -5.72 -5.01 1.31
CA ILE A 20 -4.50 -5.50 1.96
C ILE A 20 -4.41 -4.92 3.37
N ASP A 21 -4.08 -5.80 4.30
CA ASP A 21 -3.83 -5.56 5.72
C ASP A 21 -3.12 -6.83 6.22
N ILE A 22 -1.81 -6.74 6.35
CA ILE A 22 -0.90 -7.87 6.59
C ILE A 22 0.26 -7.47 7.52
N GLU A 23 0.01 -6.57 8.47
CA GLU A 23 0.89 -6.28 9.61
C GLU A 23 2.34 -5.93 9.21
N GLY A 24 2.53 -4.92 8.34
CA GLY A 24 3.85 -4.37 7.96
C GLY A 24 4.41 -4.92 6.65
N TYR A 25 3.91 -6.06 6.17
CA TYR A 25 4.38 -6.66 4.92
C TYR A 25 3.80 -6.01 3.66
N GLU A 26 2.92 -5.01 3.78
CA GLU A 26 2.27 -4.33 2.65
C GLU A 26 3.31 -3.75 1.68
N TRP A 27 4.30 -3.04 2.24
CA TRP A 27 5.35 -2.40 1.47
C TRP A 27 6.16 -3.39 0.64
N GLU A 28 6.49 -4.56 1.20
CA GLU A 28 7.22 -5.60 0.47
C GLU A 28 6.37 -6.24 -0.62
N VAL A 29 5.08 -6.49 -0.33
CA VAL A 29 4.15 -7.03 -1.31
C VAL A 29 4.00 -6.08 -2.49
N PHE A 30 3.84 -4.78 -2.27
CA PHE A 30 3.75 -3.80 -3.35
C PHE A 30 5.09 -3.56 -4.07
N ASP A 31 6.23 -3.58 -3.36
CA ASP A 31 7.56 -3.41 -3.99
C ASP A 31 7.88 -4.58 -4.93
N ASN A 32 7.38 -5.78 -4.63
CA ASN A 32 7.54 -6.97 -5.47
C ASN A 32 6.39 -7.21 -6.48
N ALA A 33 5.24 -6.54 -6.32
CA ALA A 33 4.12 -6.68 -7.24
C ALA A 33 4.50 -6.23 -8.67
N LYS A 34 4.08 -7.02 -9.66
CA LYS A 34 4.27 -6.68 -11.07
C LYS A 34 3.15 -5.75 -11.55
N ASP A 35 3.44 -4.96 -12.58
CA ASP A 35 2.45 -4.03 -13.15
C ASP A 35 1.20 -4.75 -13.67
N ASP A 36 1.33 -5.96 -14.23
CA ASP A 36 0.20 -6.78 -14.70
C ASP A 36 -0.62 -7.43 -13.57
N GLU A 37 -0.06 -7.52 -12.36
CA GLU A 37 -0.78 -7.93 -11.16
C GLU A 37 -1.60 -6.77 -10.62
N LEU A 38 -1.02 -5.57 -10.54
CA LEU A 38 -1.69 -4.35 -10.08
C LEU A 38 -2.81 -3.92 -11.03
N ALA A 39 -2.59 -3.99 -12.34
CA ALA A 39 -3.58 -3.60 -13.35
C ALA A 39 -4.89 -4.42 -13.31
N ARG A 40 -4.96 -5.50 -12.53
CA ARG A 40 -6.17 -6.31 -12.33
C ARG A 40 -7.21 -5.62 -11.48
N PHE A 41 -6.81 -4.62 -10.71
CA PHE A 41 -7.67 -3.95 -9.76
C PHE A 41 -8.14 -2.60 -10.28
N THR A 42 -9.37 -2.23 -9.96
CA THR A 42 -9.90 -0.87 -10.16
C THR A 42 -9.69 -0.01 -8.91
N GLN A 43 -9.58 -0.66 -7.75
CA GLN A 43 -9.39 -0.01 -6.46
C GLN A 43 -8.44 -0.83 -5.60
N VAL A 44 -7.65 -0.13 -4.80
CA VAL A 44 -6.81 -0.71 -3.74
C VAL A 44 -7.17 -0.01 -2.44
N VAL A 45 -7.57 -0.77 -1.44
CA VAL A 45 -7.76 -0.33 -0.07
C VAL A 45 -6.67 -0.99 0.76
N VAL A 46 -5.87 -0.20 1.45
CA VAL A 46 -4.70 -0.72 2.17
C VAL A 46 -4.56 -0.05 3.51
N GLU A 47 -4.25 -0.86 4.52
CA GLU A 47 -3.74 -0.38 5.79
C GLU A 47 -2.21 -0.39 5.74
N MET A 48 -1.61 0.79 5.61
CA MET A 48 -0.17 0.99 5.58
C MET A 48 0.37 1.06 7.01
N HIS A 49 1.00 -0.02 7.42
CA HIS A 49 1.66 -0.17 8.72
C HIS A 49 3.08 0.44 8.73
N ASP A 50 3.65 0.55 9.95
CA ASP A 50 5.06 0.85 10.21
C ASP A 50 5.53 2.24 9.74
N MET A 51 4.66 3.25 9.74
CA MET A 51 5.03 4.59 9.24
C MET A 51 6.23 5.20 9.99
N GLY A 52 6.41 4.90 11.28
CA GLY A 52 7.54 5.33 12.10
C GLY A 52 8.90 4.81 11.61
N ARG A 53 8.92 3.75 10.80
CA ARG A 53 10.14 3.24 10.15
C ARG A 53 10.61 4.07 8.98
N CYS A 54 9.84 5.07 8.54
CA CYS A 54 10.27 6.03 7.52
C CYS A 54 11.49 6.89 7.94
N LYS A 55 11.96 6.79 9.19
CA LYS A 55 13.25 7.31 9.64
C LYS A 55 14.46 6.48 9.17
N GLU A 56 14.24 5.24 8.75
CA GLU A 56 15.26 4.35 8.21
C GLU A 56 15.39 4.58 6.70
N ASP A 57 16.56 5.02 6.22
CA ASP A 57 16.76 5.39 4.80
C ASP A 57 16.33 4.30 3.82
N ALA A 58 16.70 3.04 4.09
CA ALA A 58 16.35 1.91 3.23
C ALA A 58 14.84 1.66 3.17
N TYR A 59 14.15 1.85 4.30
CA TYR A 59 12.70 1.71 4.40
C TYR A 59 12.00 2.86 3.67
N LEU A 60 12.43 4.10 3.91
CA LEU A 60 11.90 5.28 3.22
C LEU A 60 12.05 5.17 1.69
N LEU A 61 13.20 4.68 1.22
CA LEU A 61 13.42 4.41 -0.21
C LEU A 61 12.47 3.34 -0.76
N ARG A 62 12.13 2.31 0.02
CA ARG A 62 11.12 1.31 -0.35
C ARG A 62 9.74 1.96 -0.43
N CYS A 63 9.32 2.70 0.59
CA CYS A 63 8.04 3.41 0.61
C CYS A 63 7.90 4.32 -0.62
N LYS A 64 8.95 5.08 -0.95
CA LYS A 64 8.97 5.94 -2.14
C LYS A 64 8.79 5.15 -3.44
N ARG A 65 9.50 4.02 -3.62
CA ARG A 65 9.33 3.15 -4.80
C ARG A 65 7.93 2.59 -4.90
N VAL A 66 7.36 2.13 -3.78
CA VAL A 66 6.00 1.61 -3.71
C VAL A 66 4.98 2.67 -4.12
N MET A 67 5.05 3.86 -3.53
CA MET A 67 4.14 4.96 -3.86
C MET A 67 4.27 5.39 -5.33
N GLN A 68 5.50 5.43 -5.86
CA GLN A 68 5.74 5.69 -7.29
C GLN A 68 5.22 4.57 -8.21
N LYS A 69 5.19 3.32 -7.75
CA LYS A 69 4.63 2.21 -8.52
C LYS A 69 3.10 2.29 -8.52
N LEU A 70 2.49 2.46 -7.35
CA LEU A 70 1.03 2.59 -7.21
C LEU A 70 0.50 3.79 -7.99
N SER A 71 1.21 4.92 -7.99
CA SER A 71 0.79 6.14 -8.70
C SER A 71 0.79 6.02 -10.23
N LYS A 72 1.39 4.97 -10.81
CA LYS A 72 1.28 4.68 -12.25
C LYS A 72 -0.07 4.10 -12.63
N HIS A 73 -0.75 3.44 -11.69
CA HIS A 73 -1.98 2.69 -11.92
C HIS A 73 -3.18 3.35 -11.23
N PHE A 74 -2.97 4.10 -10.15
CA PHE A 74 -4.05 4.62 -9.32
C PHE A 74 -3.78 6.03 -8.79
N GLY A 75 -4.85 6.80 -8.58
CA GLY A 75 -4.86 8.01 -7.76
C GLY A 75 -5.34 7.73 -6.33
N VAL A 76 -4.80 8.48 -5.36
CA VAL A 76 -5.29 8.46 -3.97
C VAL A 76 -6.55 9.31 -3.88
N TYR A 77 -7.65 8.76 -3.34
CA TYR A 77 -8.89 9.53 -3.13
C TYR A 77 -9.31 9.62 -1.67
N HIS A 78 -8.76 8.78 -0.78
CA HIS A 78 -9.04 8.83 0.64
C HIS A 78 -7.82 8.40 1.45
N VAL A 79 -7.55 9.14 2.54
CA VAL A 79 -6.51 8.84 3.53
C VAL A 79 -7.11 9.14 4.89
N HIS A 80 -6.94 8.23 5.84
CA HIS A 80 -7.19 8.54 7.25
C HIS A 80 -6.17 7.88 8.16
N ALA A 81 -5.98 8.50 9.32
CA ALA A 81 -5.26 7.88 10.42
C ALA A 81 -6.08 6.71 10.97
N ASN A 82 -5.43 5.58 11.21
CA ASN A 82 -6.00 4.54 12.06
C ASN A 82 -5.98 5.04 13.52
N ASN A 83 -7.03 4.76 14.29
CA ASN A 83 -7.22 5.26 15.66
C ASN A 83 -6.81 4.26 16.77
N TRP A 84 -6.34 3.08 16.40
CA TRP A 84 -5.82 2.05 17.29
C TRP A 84 -4.32 2.24 17.56
N SER A 85 -3.54 2.54 16.53
CA SER A 85 -2.09 2.71 16.62
C SER A 85 -1.68 4.11 17.13
N PRO A 86 -0.53 4.24 17.82
CA PRO A 86 -0.08 5.52 18.35
C PRO A 86 0.32 6.51 17.25
N LEU A 87 0.48 7.78 17.63
CA LEU A 87 1.28 8.72 16.87
C LEU A 87 2.77 8.46 17.11
N VAL A 88 3.57 8.58 16.07
CA VAL A 88 5.03 8.46 16.07
C VAL A 88 5.67 9.73 15.54
N GLU A 89 6.85 10.05 16.04
CA GLU A 89 7.64 11.16 15.52
C GLU A 89 8.57 10.69 14.39
N VAL A 90 8.46 11.29 13.22
CA VAL A 90 9.35 11.07 12.08
C VAL A 90 9.94 12.42 11.67
N SER A 91 11.24 12.60 11.93
CA SER A 91 11.98 13.83 11.58
C SER A 91 11.31 15.12 12.10
N GLY A 92 10.88 15.14 13.36
CA GLY A 92 10.21 16.31 13.97
C GLY A 92 8.73 16.47 13.62
N VAL A 93 8.13 15.55 12.85
CA VAL A 93 6.71 15.57 12.49
C VAL A 93 5.99 14.40 13.15
N TRP A 94 4.89 14.67 13.85
CA TRP A 94 4.02 13.63 14.40
C TRP A 94 3.13 13.05 13.31
N PHE A 95 3.16 11.73 13.17
CA PHE A 95 2.48 10.98 12.12
C PHE A 95 1.76 9.76 12.71
N PRO A 96 0.60 9.34 12.19
CA PRO A 96 0.00 8.07 12.60
C PRO A 96 0.92 6.90 12.27
N GLU A 97 1.11 5.96 13.20
CA GLU A 97 1.92 4.77 12.93
C GLU A 97 1.29 3.88 11.84
N THR A 98 -0.04 3.95 11.72
CA THR A 98 -0.82 3.23 10.72
C THR A 98 -1.74 4.20 9.97
N LEU A 99 -1.73 4.12 8.65
CA LEU A 99 -2.65 4.85 7.77
C LEU A 99 -3.54 3.89 7.00
N GLU A 100 -4.82 4.24 6.86
CA GLU A 100 -5.69 3.59 5.90
C GLU A 100 -5.79 4.48 4.65
N VAL A 101 -5.43 3.91 3.50
CA VAL A 101 -5.34 4.61 2.21
C VAL A 101 -6.20 3.90 1.18
N SER A 102 -6.99 4.67 0.43
CA SER A 102 -7.78 4.15 -0.68
C SER A 102 -7.38 4.80 -2.01
N PHE A 103 -7.22 3.93 -3.01
CA PHE A 103 -6.77 4.25 -4.36
C PHE A 103 -7.81 3.82 -5.40
N ALA A 104 -7.91 4.54 -6.52
CA ALA A 104 -8.75 4.19 -7.67
C ALA A 104 -8.04 4.50 -9.00
N SER A 105 -8.28 3.70 -10.05
CA SER A 105 -7.72 3.89 -11.40
C SER A 105 -8.53 4.79 -12.32
#